data_AF-A0A423FBY0-F1
#
_entry.id   AF-A0A423FBY0-F1
#
_cell.length_a   1.000
_cell.length_b   1.000
_cell.length_c   1.000
_cell.angle_alpha   90.00
_cell.angle_beta   90.00
_cell.angle_gamma   90.00
#
_symmetry.space_group_name_H-M   'P 1'
#
loop_
_entity.id
_entity.type
_entity.pdbx_description
1 polymer ?
#
loop_
_entity_poly.entity_id
_entity_poly.type
_entity_poly.pdbx_seq_one_letter_code
_entity_poly.pdbx_strand_id
1 'polypeptide(L)'
;MIKPRSRVQAFILLLIYVFLLFLLMGVIAKFLGALINYSKSDVWRFGWADIVDLFPGVFAYALPVGAGILVQSWLKDRKRSKSDSGEG
;
A
#
# COMPACT_ATOMS: atom_id res chain seq x y z
N MET A 1 -11.82 2.86 13.35
CA MET A 1 -12.25 2.39 12.01
C MET A 1 -13.15 3.44 11.39
N ILE A 2 -12.72 4.11 10.33
CA ILE A 2 -13.56 5.06 9.59
C ILE A 2 -14.49 4.23 8.71
N LYS A 3 -15.81 4.30 8.93
CA LYS A 3 -16.81 3.57 8.15
C LYS A 3 -17.00 4.32 6.81
N PRO A 4 -16.64 3.72 5.66
CA PRO A 4 -16.74 4.43 4.38
C PRO A 4 -18.21 4.65 4.00
N ARG A 5 -18.57 5.86 3.57
CA ARG A 5 -19.92 6.21 3.10
C ARG A 5 -20.13 5.87 1.61
N SER A 6 -19.07 5.63 0.83
CA SER A 6 -19.16 5.25 -0.58
C SER A 6 -18.05 4.26 -1.01
N ARG A 7 -18.29 3.53 -2.11
CA ARG A 7 -17.30 2.58 -2.68
C ARG A 7 -16.00 3.27 -3.11
N VAL A 8 -16.10 4.48 -3.65
CA VAL A 8 -14.95 5.31 -4.03
C VAL A 8 -14.16 5.74 -2.80
N GLN A 9 -14.83 6.14 -1.72
CA GLN A 9 -14.16 6.49 -0.46
C GLN A 9 -13.43 5.28 0.13
N ALA A 10 -14.03 4.09 0.10
CA ALA A 10 -13.36 2.86 0.54
C ALA A 10 -12.11 2.56 -0.30
N PHE A 11 -12.18 2.78 -1.62
CA PHE A 11 -11.04 2.58 -2.51
C PHE A 11 -9.91 3.60 -2.28
N ILE A 12 -10.24 4.86 -2.05
CA ILE A 12 -9.26 5.90 -1.71
C ILE A 12 -8.61 5.58 -0.36
N LEU A 13 -9.38 5.19 0.66
CA LEU A 13 -8.81 4.77 1.94
C LEU A 13 -7.89 3.56 1.78
N LEU A 14 -8.28 2.58 0.96
CA LEU A 14 -7.43 1.43 0.65
C LEU A 14 -6.10 1.86 0.02
N LEU A 15 -6.14 2.74 -1.00
CA LEU A 15 -4.91 3.27 -1.61
C LEU A 15 -4.02 3.99 -0.60
N ILE A 16 -4.60 4.82 0.28
CA ILE A 16 -3.86 5.52 1.34
C ILE A 16 -3.23 4.51 2.31
N TYR A 17 -3.98 3.48 2.72
CA TYR A 17 -3.46 2.45 3.62
C TYR A 17 -2.34 1.62 2.98
N VAL A 18 -2.51 1.21 1.73
CA VAL A 18 -1.48 0.47 0.98
C VAL A 18 -0.24 1.34 0.81
N PHE A 19 -0.41 2.61 0.45
CA PHE A 19 0.69 3.57 0.35
C PHE A 19 1.44 3.72 1.68
N LEU A 20 0.72 3.95 2.79
CA LEU A 20 1.31 4.06 4.12
C LEU A 20 2.03 2.79 4.54
N LEU A 21 1.48 1.62 4.21
CA LEU A 21 2.09 0.33 4.52
C LEU A 21 3.44 0.17 3.83
N PHE A 22 3.50 0.44 2.52
CA PHE A 22 4.74 0.36 1.75
C PHE A 22 5.75 1.42 2.18
N LEU A 23 5.30 2.64 2.45
CA LEU A 23 6.15 3.71 2.97
C LEU A 23 6.75 3.31 4.32
N LEU A 24 5.94 2.80 5.25
CA LEU A 24 6.39 2.36 6.57
C LEU A 24 7.44 1.24 6.45
N MET A 25 7.18 0.23 5.63
CA MET A 25 8.14 -0.87 5.41
C MET A 25 9.45 -0.36 4.79
N GLY A 26 9.37 0.58 3.86
CA GLY A 26 10.54 1.23 3.26
C GLY A 26 11.38 2.00 4.28
N VAL A 27 10.73 2.82 5.12
CA VAL A 27 11.39 3.56 6.19
C VAL A 27 12.03 2.62 7.20
N ILE A 28 11.34 1.56 7.61
CA ILE A 28 11.87 0.53 8.50
C ILE A 28 13.12 -0.13 7.89
N ALA A 29 13.08 -0.51 6.61
CA ALA A 29 14.21 -1.12 5.91
C ALA A 29 15.43 -0.18 5.85
N LYS A 30 15.22 1.10 5.50
CA LYS A 30 16.28 2.12 5.50
C LYS A 30 16.84 2.37 6.90
N PHE A 31 15.97 2.43 7.91
CA PHE A 31 16.38 2.60 9.30
C PHE A 31 17.21 1.43 9.82
N LEU A 32 16.77 0.19 9.56
CA LEU A 32 17.56 -1.03 9.86
C LEU A 32 18.89 -1.03 9.13
N GLY A 33 18.91 -0.67 7.84
CA GLY A 33 20.15 -0.57 7.07
C GLY A 33 21.13 0.45 7.65
N ALA A 34 20.63 1.62 8.06
CA ALA A 34 21.42 2.65 8.71
C ALA A 34 21.93 2.20 10.09
N LEU A 35 21.10 1.50 10.87
CA LEU A 35 21.49 0.95 12.18
C LEU A 35 22.61 -0.09 12.05
N ILE A 36 22.50 -1.00 11.08
CA ILE A 36 23.54 -1.98 10.76
C ILE A 36 24.83 -1.27 10.31
N ASN A 37 24.70 -0.24 9.47
CA ASN A 37 25.86 0.51 8.99
C ASN A 37 26.57 1.27 10.12
N TYR A 38 25.80 1.89 11.01
CA TYR A 38 26.30 2.56 12.20
C TYR A 38 27.04 1.56 13.11
N SER A 39 26.46 0.39 13.37
CA SER A 39 27.10 -0.64 14.19
C SER A 39 28.43 -1.16 13.63
N LYS A 40 28.66 -1.09 12.31
CA LYS A 40 29.88 -1.60 11.66
C LYS A 40 30.93 -0.52 11.41
N SER A 41 30.49 0.68 11.08
CA SER A 41 31.36 1.74 10.55
C SER A 41 31.37 3.00 11.39
N ASP A 42 30.55 3.06 12.45
CA ASP A 42 30.31 4.22 13.33
C ASP A 42 29.81 5.48 12.59
N VAL A 43 29.37 5.31 11.33
CA VAL A 43 28.84 6.39 10.50
C VAL A 43 27.33 6.25 10.37
N TRP A 44 26.62 7.25 10.91
CA TRP A 44 25.18 7.37 10.79
C TRP A 44 24.79 7.96 9.42
N ARG A 45 24.13 7.17 8.58
CA ARG A 45 23.61 7.61 7.26
C ARG A 45 22.12 7.32 7.15
N PHE A 46 21.32 8.10 7.88
CA PHE A 46 19.88 8.11 7.76
C PHE A 46 19.39 9.56 7.79
N GLY A 47 18.68 9.97 6.74
CA GLY A 47 18.12 11.31 6.66
C GLY A 47 16.81 11.37 5.88
N TRP A 48 16.23 12.57 5.84
CA TRP A 48 14.99 12.83 5.11
C TRP A 48 15.09 12.49 3.61
N ALA A 49 16.27 12.64 3.00
CA ALA A 49 16.49 12.26 1.60
C ALA A 49 16.20 10.77 1.34
N ASP A 50 16.60 9.88 2.26
CA ASP A 50 16.32 8.44 2.15
C ASP A 50 14.83 8.12 2.17
N ILE A 51 14.04 8.95 2.86
CA ILE A 51 12.58 8.84 2.94
C ILE A 51 11.95 9.34 1.64
N VAL A 52 12.43 10.45 1.08
CA VAL A 52 11.93 11.01 -0.18
C VAL A 52 12.26 10.09 -1.36
N ASP A 53 13.42 9.44 -1.34
CA ASP A 53 13.84 8.47 -2.36
C ASP A 53 13.00 7.19 -2.38
N LEU A 54 12.23 6.91 -1.31
CA LEU A 54 11.31 5.76 -1.27
C LEU A 54 10.03 6.00 -2.08
N PHE A 55 9.60 7.25 -2.27
CA PHE A 55 8.31 7.56 -2.91
C PHE A 55 8.15 6.93 -4.29
N PRO A 56 9.12 7.03 -5.23
CA PRO A 56 9.00 6.40 -6.54
C PRO A 56 8.73 4.89 -6.45
N GLY A 57 9.45 4.20 -5.56
CA GLY A 57 9.26 2.76 -5.33
C GLY A 57 7.89 2.46 -4.71
N VAL A 58 7.50 3.22 -3.69
CA VAL A 58 6.18 3.07 -3.05
C VAL A 58 5.05 3.23 -4.05
N PHE A 59 5.10 4.23 -4.94
CA PHE A 59 4.11 4.41 -6.00
C PHE A 59 4.13 3.27 -7.02
N ALA A 60 5.32 2.77 -7.39
CA ALA A 60 5.46 1.65 -8.32
C ALA A 60 4.77 0.36 -7.82
N TYR A 61 4.71 0.14 -6.51
CA TYR A 61 4.02 -1.02 -5.92
C TYR A 61 2.58 -0.74 -5.48
N ALA A 62 2.28 0.46 -4.99
CA ALA A 62 0.94 0.80 -4.52
C ALA A 62 -0.09 0.83 -5.66
N LEU A 63 0.30 1.28 -6.86
CA LEU A 63 -0.61 1.37 -8.01
C LEU A 63 -1.06 -0.01 -8.53
N PRO A 64 -0.16 -0.98 -8.81
CA PRO A 64 -0.56 -2.34 -9.20
C PRO A 64 -1.40 -3.05 -8.13
N VAL A 65 -1.04 -2.89 -6.85
CA VAL A 65 -1.79 -3.50 -5.73
C VAL A 65 -3.21 -2.91 -5.66
N GLY A 66 -3.33 -1.59 -5.75
CA GLY A 66 -4.64 -0.92 -5.80
C GLY A 66 -5.49 -1.38 -6.98
N ALA A 67 -4.89 -1.48 -8.17
CA ALA A 67 -5.57 -1.98 -9.36
C ALA A 67 -6.02 -3.45 -9.21
N GLY A 68 -5.16 -4.31 -8.65
CA GLY A 68 -5.49 -5.71 -8.40
C GLY A 68 -6.70 -5.88 -7.47
N ILE A 69 -6.77 -5.07 -6.41
CA ILE A 69 -7.89 -5.11 -5.46
C ILE A 69 -9.19 -4.60 -6.11
N LEU A 70 -9.12 -3.59 -6.99
CA LEU A 70 -10.27 -3.15 -7.80
C LEU A 70 -10.82 -4.28 -8.68
N VAL A 71 -9.94 -4.94 -9.43
CA VAL A 71 -10.32 -6.04 -10.33
C VAL A 71 -10.94 -7.19 -9.52
N GLN A 72 -10.35 -7.53 -8.38
CA GLN A 72 -10.87 -8.57 -7.50
C GLN A 72 -12.26 -8.20 -6.94
N SER A 73 -12.44 -6.94 -6.53
CA SER A 73 -13.74 -6.44 -6.07
C SER A 73 -14.79 -6.51 -7.18
N TRP A 74 -14.43 -6.12 -8.40
CA TRP A 74 -15.34 -6.14 -9.55
C TRP A 74 -15.74 -7.56 -9.95
N LEU A 75 -14.79 -8.50 -9.95
CA LEU A 75 -15.06 -9.92 -10.20
C LEU A 75 -16.01 -10.51 -9.15
N LYS A 76 -15.84 -10.12 -7.88
CA LYS A 76 -16.69 -10.57 -6.78
C LYS A 76 -18.12 -10.05 -6.91
N ASP A 77 -18.28 -8.79 -7.29
CA ASP A 77 -19.60 -8.18 -7.55
C ASP A 77 -20.31 -8.86 -8.73
N ARG A 78 -19.59 -9.17 -9.83
CA ARG A 78 -20.16 -9.91 -10.97
C ARG A 78 -20.65 -11.30 -10.58
N LYS A 79 -19.88 -12.04 -9.77
CA LYS A 79 -20.28 -13.39 -9.32
C LYS A 79 -21.54 -13.33 -8.46
N ARG A 80 -21.66 -12.32 -7.59
CA ARG A 80 -22.85 -12.11 -6.74
C ARG A 80 -24.09 -11.77 -7.55
N SER A 81 -23.97 -10.90 -8.56
CA SER A 81 -25.08 -10.57 -9.46
C SER A 81 -25.58 -11.78 -10.26
N LYS A 82 -24.68 -12.70 -10.66
CA LYS A 82 -25.05 -13.87 -11.46
C LYS A 82 -25.76 -14.97 -10.66
N SER A 83 -25.48 -15.09 -9.36
CA SER A 83 -26.21 -16.04 -8.49
C SER A 83 -27.62 -15.55 -8.18
N ASP A 84 -27.79 -14.24 -8.02
CA ASP A 84 -29.08 -13.60 -7.71
C ASP A 84 -30.06 -13.64 -8.89
N SER A 85 -29.56 -13.74 -10.13
CA SER A 85 -30.37 -13.88 -11.35
C SER A 85 -30.62 -15.34 -11.78
N GLY A 86 -30.11 -16.32 -11.03
CA GLY A 86 -30.25 -17.75 -11.32
C GLY A 86 -31.36 -18.47 -10.56
N GLU A 87 -32.07 -17.76 -9.69
CA GLU A 87 -33.26 -18.24 -8.96
C GLU A 87 -34.51 -17.52 -9.47
N GLY A 88 -34.84 -17.73 -10.75
CA GLY A 88 -36.07 -17.25 -11.40
C GLY A 88 -36.72 -18.35 -12.21
#